data_AF-A0AAU2JJD4-F1
#
_entry.id   AF-A0AAU2JJD4-F1
#
_cell.length_a   1.000
_cell.length_b   1.000
_cell.length_c   1.000
_cell.angle_alpha   90.00
_cell.angle_beta   90.00
_cell.angle_gamma   90.00
#
_symmetry.space_group_name_H-M   'P 1'
#
loop_
_entity.id
_entity.type
_entity.pdbx_description
1 polymer ?
#
loop_
_entity_poly.entity_id
_entity_poly.type
_entity_poly.pdbx_seq_one_letter_code
_entity_poly.pdbx_strand_id
1 'polypeptide(L)'
;MNPETRAYRQYKLLRVDRAKQLAEMREELTALGDRDGLQVLDSTMAAFRESGPQLADDPVGEALEAVARDMKEAMADLGAAPEVLDSVYAVATKTEGFSARMTRYTVDGSGIAIVADATLSLCAHYAEFMGLAAERGPEPDVLTGLLRYYNTQQRVFGKAGKLGIRLGPEGAQQAALLQLMAAQFVIGHELAHHVLGHPSSVSAFSPEEYLPVCSESQELETEADLHALRAVRRACERLFGAGLFTGREAALGAVGAVIAMLAVHVNERALYVRQGSSHPPARARAARLLREMNALERELAEDALRVLMAATEAASVFGPRARSFAPELLGTAPVHSPLAPSYLRTTGILDALQCRSRDWYVSMFEEQSREAGVAWPVEGARLAAEGHPAEALRLWGVEKARIGPLCDPAKPLTFHSLYVLLRAGFTARGSAPDSVMAYAVSAAMLAGEPLSRTG
;
A
#
# COMPACT_ATOMS: atom_id res chain seq x y z
N MET A 1 35.51 -12.66 7.44
CA MET A 1 34.07 -12.50 7.69
C MET A 1 33.81 -11.05 7.96
N ASN A 2 32.99 -10.39 7.13
CA ASN A 2 32.59 -9.01 7.41
C ASN A 2 31.74 -9.01 8.69
N PRO A 3 31.99 -8.11 9.66
CA PRO A 3 31.15 -8.02 10.85
C PRO A 3 29.69 -7.81 10.44
N GLU A 4 28.78 -8.43 11.18
CA GLU A 4 27.35 -8.33 10.95
C GLU A 4 26.89 -6.86 11.08
N THR A 5 26.52 -6.22 9.96
CA THR A 5 26.09 -4.81 9.96
C THR A 5 24.76 -4.64 10.70
N ARG A 6 24.48 -3.42 11.17
CA ARG A 6 23.19 -3.09 11.81
C ARG A 6 22.02 -3.29 10.85
N ALA A 7 22.18 -2.91 9.59
CA ALA A 7 21.15 -3.17 8.58
C ALA A 7 20.86 -4.65 8.38
N TYR A 8 21.88 -5.50 8.33
CA TYR A 8 21.67 -6.94 8.15
C TYR A 8 20.97 -7.59 9.36
N ARG A 9 21.33 -7.18 10.58
CA ARG A 9 20.61 -7.60 11.79
C ARG A 9 19.14 -7.18 11.74
N GLN A 10 18.86 -5.94 11.36
CA GLN A 10 17.49 -5.46 11.23
C GLN A 10 16.74 -6.21 10.13
N TYR A 11 17.39 -6.46 8.99
CA TYR A 11 16.83 -7.24 7.88
C TYR A 11 16.38 -8.62 8.37
N LYS A 12 17.21 -9.35 9.14
CA LYS A 12 16.82 -10.63 9.74
C LYS A 12 15.61 -10.54 10.68
N LEU A 13 15.53 -9.48 11.48
CA LEU A 13 14.42 -9.26 12.42
C LEU A 13 13.10 -8.90 11.71
N LEU A 14 13.18 -8.21 10.58
CA LEU A 14 12.01 -7.75 9.83
C LEU A 14 11.51 -8.76 8.80
N ARG A 15 12.30 -9.79 8.48
CA ARG A 15 11.85 -10.85 7.56
C ARG A 15 10.59 -11.51 8.08
N VAL A 16 9.58 -11.53 7.23
CA VAL A 16 8.31 -12.18 7.51
C VAL A 16 8.49 -13.69 7.38
N ASP A 17 8.03 -14.43 8.40
CA ASP A 17 7.90 -15.88 8.30
C ASP A 17 6.75 -16.23 7.32
N ARG A 18 7.10 -16.43 6.04
CA ARG A 18 6.13 -16.74 4.99
C ARG A 18 5.58 -18.15 5.08
N ALA A 19 6.33 -19.10 5.64
CA ALA A 19 5.81 -20.44 5.89
C ALA A 19 4.66 -20.40 6.90
N LYS A 20 4.84 -19.65 7.99
CA LYS A 20 3.77 -19.37 8.95
C LYS A 20 2.61 -18.64 8.30
N GLN A 21 2.87 -17.59 7.51
CA GLN A 21 1.80 -16.85 6.81
C GLN A 21 1.00 -17.75 5.86
N LEU A 22 1.67 -18.62 5.10
CA LEU A 22 1.00 -19.55 4.19
C LEU A 22 0.14 -20.56 4.96
N ALA A 23 0.62 -21.04 6.11
CA ALA A 23 -0.16 -21.91 6.99
C ALA A 23 -1.42 -21.19 7.53
N GLU A 24 -1.27 -19.94 7.99
CA GLU A 24 -2.38 -19.07 8.42
C GLU A 24 -3.40 -18.87 7.28
N MET A 25 -2.94 -18.62 6.05
CA MET A 25 -3.81 -18.46 4.88
C MET A 25 -4.57 -19.75 4.53
N ARG A 26 -3.91 -20.92 4.60
CA ARG A 26 -4.57 -22.22 4.36
C ARG A 26 -5.62 -22.52 5.43
N GLU A 27 -5.32 -22.21 6.69
CA GLU A 27 -6.27 -22.34 7.79
C GLU A 27 -7.49 -21.44 7.58
N GLU A 28 -7.27 -20.18 7.18
CA GLU A 28 -8.34 -19.22 6.86
C GLU A 28 -9.22 -19.72 5.69
N LEU A 29 -8.62 -20.14 4.57
CA LEU A 29 -9.36 -20.68 3.42
C LEU A 29 -10.16 -21.94 3.78
N THR A 30 -9.57 -22.82 4.60
CA THR A 30 -10.25 -24.03 5.10
C THR A 30 -11.43 -23.69 5.98
N ALA A 31 -11.27 -22.73 6.91
CA ALA A 31 -12.34 -22.25 7.78
C ALA A 31 -13.49 -21.60 7.00
N LEU A 32 -13.17 -20.94 5.88
CA LEU A 32 -14.15 -20.38 4.95
C LEU A 32 -14.81 -21.42 4.04
N GLY A 33 -14.29 -22.66 3.99
CA GLY A 33 -14.76 -23.70 3.08
C GLY A 33 -14.40 -23.45 1.61
N ASP A 34 -13.42 -22.57 1.33
CA ASP A 34 -13.02 -22.18 -0.02
C ASP A 34 -12.02 -23.18 -0.63
N ARG A 35 -12.57 -24.23 -1.24
CA ARG A 35 -11.78 -25.29 -1.88
C ARG A 35 -11.04 -24.80 -3.12
N ASP A 36 -11.64 -23.91 -3.89
CA ASP A 36 -11.05 -23.40 -5.13
C ASP A 36 -9.87 -22.48 -4.80
N GLY A 37 -10.02 -21.58 -3.82
CA GLY A 37 -8.92 -20.75 -3.33
C GLY A 37 -7.78 -21.57 -2.76
N LEU A 38 -8.08 -22.63 -2.00
CA LEU A 38 -7.06 -23.56 -1.50
C LEU A 38 -6.33 -24.27 -2.64
N GLN A 39 -7.05 -24.75 -3.65
CA GLN A 39 -6.46 -25.38 -4.83
C GLN A 39 -5.56 -24.42 -5.61
N VAL A 40 -5.99 -23.16 -5.80
CA VAL A 40 -5.19 -22.12 -6.47
C VAL A 40 -3.94 -21.80 -5.67
N LEU A 41 -4.06 -21.63 -4.34
CA LEU A 41 -2.93 -21.39 -3.45
C LEU A 41 -1.91 -22.53 -3.54
N ASP A 42 -2.37 -23.77 -3.43
CA ASP A 42 -1.52 -24.96 -3.48
C ASP A 42 -0.87 -25.15 -4.85
N SER A 43 -1.61 -24.90 -5.94
CA SER A 43 -1.08 -24.98 -7.31
C SER A 43 -0.04 -23.89 -7.57
N THR A 44 -0.27 -22.67 -7.08
CA THR A 44 0.68 -21.55 -7.19
C THR A 44 1.97 -21.88 -6.43
N MET A 45 1.84 -22.40 -5.21
CA MET A 45 3.00 -22.82 -4.41
C MET A 45 3.73 -24.02 -5.01
N ALA A 46 3.02 -24.95 -5.65
CA ALA A 46 3.62 -26.07 -6.36
C ALA A 46 4.42 -25.60 -7.57
N ALA A 47 3.81 -24.78 -8.44
CA ALA A 47 4.48 -24.19 -9.61
C ALA A 47 5.72 -23.39 -9.21
N PHE A 48 5.67 -22.69 -8.07
CA PHE A 48 6.82 -21.97 -7.54
C PHE A 48 7.94 -22.89 -7.04
N ARG A 49 7.62 -24.02 -6.40
CA ARG A 49 8.63 -25.01 -6.01
C ARG A 49 9.27 -25.68 -7.21
N GLU A 50 8.50 -25.87 -8.28
CA GLU A 50 8.99 -26.43 -9.54
C GLU A 50 9.93 -25.48 -10.30
N SER A 51 9.81 -24.16 -10.11
CA SER A 51 10.68 -23.17 -10.76
C SER A 51 12.08 -23.07 -10.14
N GLY A 52 12.34 -23.70 -8.99
CA GLY A 52 13.71 -23.87 -8.48
C GLY A 52 13.81 -24.49 -7.08
N PRO A 53 14.74 -25.45 -6.84
CA PRO A 53 14.87 -26.18 -5.58
C PRO A 53 15.36 -25.34 -4.38
N GLN A 54 15.90 -24.14 -4.63
CA GLN A 54 16.35 -23.23 -3.56
C GLN A 54 15.22 -22.33 -3.05
N LEU A 55 14.07 -22.30 -3.73
CA LEU A 55 13.03 -21.30 -3.51
C LEU A 55 11.89 -21.73 -2.56
N ALA A 56 12.07 -22.83 -1.83
CA ALA A 56 10.91 -23.62 -1.34
C ALA A 56 10.15 -23.02 -0.13
N ASP A 57 10.80 -22.18 0.68
CA ASP A 57 10.28 -21.79 2.00
C ASP A 57 9.82 -20.31 2.09
N ASP A 58 10.38 -19.40 1.29
CA ASP A 58 10.06 -17.97 1.29
C ASP A 58 10.04 -17.37 -0.14
N PRO A 59 9.02 -17.72 -0.96
CA PRO A 59 8.92 -17.30 -2.35
C PRO A 59 8.97 -15.78 -2.55
N VAL A 60 8.29 -15.05 -1.66
CA VAL A 60 8.15 -13.60 -1.75
C VAL A 60 9.46 -12.92 -1.35
N GLY A 61 10.11 -13.40 -0.28
CA GLY A 61 11.40 -12.89 0.16
C GLY A 61 12.48 -13.09 -0.90
N GLU A 62 12.53 -14.25 -1.53
CA GLU A 62 13.51 -14.55 -2.58
C GLU A 62 13.24 -13.76 -3.86
N ALA A 63 11.97 -13.60 -4.26
CA ALA A 63 11.61 -12.73 -5.38
C ALA A 63 12.04 -11.28 -5.09
N LEU A 64 11.83 -10.79 -3.86
CA LEU A 64 12.29 -9.47 -3.45
C LEU A 64 13.82 -9.35 -3.47
N GLU A 65 14.53 -10.36 -2.98
CA GLU A 65 15.99 -10.41 -3.01
C GLU A 65 16.54 -10.46 -4.43
N ALA A 66 15.89 -11.20 -5.33
CA ALA A 66 16.22 -11.23 -6.75
C ALA A 66 16.03 -9.83 -7.37
N VAL A 67 14.89 -9.19 -7.15
CA VAL A 67 14.64 -7.82 -7.62
C VAL A 67 15.66 -6.84 -7.05
N ALA A 68 15.96 -6.91 -5.74
CA ALA A 68 16.93 -6.04 -5.11
C ALA A 68 18.35 -6.25 -5.67
N ARG A 69 18.75 -7.50 -5.93
CA ARG A 69 20.02 -7.84 -6.57
C ARG A 69 20.09 -7.30 -7.99
N ASP A 70 19.06 -7.52 -8.80
CA ASP A 70 18.99 -6.99 -10.18
C ASP A 70 19.12 -5.46 -10.17
N MET A 71 18.47 -4.78 -9.22
CA MET A 71 18.57 -3.33 -9.08
C MET A 71 19.96 -2.87 -8.64
N LYS A 72 20.63 -3.59 -7.73
CA LYS A 72 22.01 -3.28 -7.36
C LYS A 72 22.96 -3.45 -8.54
N GLU A 73 22.84 -4.54 -9.29
CA GLU A 73 23.64 -4.76 -10.50
C GLU A 73 23.42 -3.64 -11.53
N ALA A 74 22.16 -3.26 -11.75
CA ALA A 74 21.83 -2.15 -12.64
C ALA A 74 22.37 -0.80 -12.14
N MET A 75 22.36 -0.53 -10.83
CA MET A 75 22.97 0.67 -10.26
C MET A 75 24.50 0.65 -10.34
N ALA A 76 25.13 -0.52 -10.19
CA ALA A 76 26.58 -0.68 -10.40
C ALA A 76 26.97 -0.36 -11.85
N ASP A 77 26.18 -0.84 -12.83
CA ASP A 77 26.33 -0.51 -14.26
C ASP A 77 26.12 0.99 -14.56
N LEU A 78 25.52 1.74 -13.64
CA LEU A 78 25.35 3.20 -13.67
C LEU A 78 26.42 3.95 -12.87
N GLY A 79 27.41 3.24 -12.30
CA GLY A 79 28.56 3.82 -11.61
C GLY A 79 28.44 3.90 -10.08
N ALA A 80 27.43 3.28 -9.47
CA ALA A 80 27.37 3.17 -8.02
C ALA A 80 28.51 2.28 -7.48
N ALA A 81 29.14 2.68 -6.38
CA ALA A 81 30.24 1.93 -5.78
C ALA A 81 29.77 0.58 -5.22
N PRO A 82 30.46 -0.54 -5.53
CA PRO A 82 30.08 -1.88 -5.03
C PRO A 82 29.94 -1.94 -3.51
N GLU A 83 30.83 -1.26 -2.77
CA GLU A 83 30.83 -1.26 -1.30
C GLU A 83 29.55 -0.61 -0.73
N VAL A 84 29.03 0.41 -1.41
CA VAL A 84 27.76 1.07 -1.03
C VAL A 84 26.59 0.14 -1.29
N LEU A 85 26.57 -0.56 -2.42
CA LEU A 85 25.50 -1.50 -2.78
C LEU A 85 25.50 -2.76 -1.90
N ASP A 86 26.68 -3.24 -1.50
CA ASP A 86 26.82 -4.38 -0.58
C ASP A 86 26.37 -4.05 0.84
N SER A 87 26.39 -2.77 1.22
CA SER A 87 25.99 -2.29 2.55
C SER A 87 24.49 -2.09 2.74
N VAL A 88 23.67 -2.24 1.69
CA VAL A 88 22.22 -2.00 1.74
C VAL A 88 21.40 -3.27 1.52
N TYR A 89 20.31 -3.44 2.24
CA TYR A 89 19.40 -4.58 2.12
C TYR A 89 17.98 -4.13 1.80
N ALA A 90 17.18 -4.97 1.15
CA ALA A 90 15.76 -4.74 0.94
C ALA A 90 14.95 -5.80 1.68
N VAL A 91 13.88 -5.40 2.37
CA VAL A 91 12.97 -6.32 3.07
C VAL A 91 11.52 -5.87 2.87
N ALA A 92 10.63 -6.85 2.74
CA ALA A 92 9.20 -6.59 2.72
C ALA A 92 8.60 -6.84 4.11
N THR A 93 7.67 -5.99 4.53
CA THR A 93 7.01 -6.10 5.84
C THR A 93 5.49 -6.15 5.71
N LYS A 94 4.84 -6.80 6.69
CA LYS A 94 3.39 -6.75 6.90
C LYS A 94 2.91 -5.43 7.50
N THR A 95 3.83 -4.57 7.98
CA THR A 95 3.46 -3.31 8.65
C THR A 95 2.95 -2.28 7.64
N GLU A 96 1.76 -1.71 7.89
CA GLU A 96 1.09 -0.73 7.03
C GLU A 96 1.39 0.74 7.41
N GLY A 97 2.28 0.95 8.37
CA GLY A 97 2.63 2.29 8.88
C GLY A 97 3.47 3.15 7.93
N PHE A 98 3.89 2.61 6.78
CA PHE A 98 4.54 3.31 5.67
C PHE A 98 4.38 2.50 4.38
N SER A 99 4.50 3.14 3.21
CA SER A 99 4.45 2.46 1.91
C SER A 99 5.80 1.83 1.55
N ALA A 100 6.87 2.62 1.65
CA ALA A 100 8.26 2.22 1.52
C ALA A 100 9.13 3.23 2.30
N ARG A 101 10.30 2.80 2.77
CA ARG A 101 11.24 3.68 3.51
C ARG A 101 12.66 3.14 3.51
N MET A 102 13.61 4.02 3.26
CA MET A 102 15.03 3.79 3.45
C MET A 102 15.50 4.23 4.84
N THR A 103 16.12 3.32 5.58
CA THR A 103 16.76 3.60 6.88
C THR A 103 18.27 3.44 6.77
N ARG A 104 19.03 4.50 7.04
CA ARG A 104 20.50 4.47 7.05
C ARG A 104 21.02 4.44 8.48
N TYR A 105 22.09 3.69 8.69
CA TYR A 105 22.78 3.58 9.97
C TYR A 105 24.11 4.34 9.89
N THR A 106 24.16 5.51 10.52
CA THR A 106 25.33 6.41 10.49
C THR A 106 26.58 5.78 11.10
N VAL A 107 26.44 4.84 12.03
CA VAL A 107 27.56 4.21 12.75
C VAL A 107 28.40 3.31 11.83
N ASP A 108 27.78 2.53 10.95
CA ASP A 108 28.46 1.57 10.08
C ASP A 108 28.23 1.84 8.58
N GLY A 109 27.52 2.92 8.25
CA GLY A 109 27.21 3.32 6.87
C GLY A 109 26.21 2.40 6.16
N SER A 110 25.71 1.35 6.82
CA SER A 110 24.79 0.38 6.23
C SER A 110 23.37 0.93 6.10
N GLY A 111 22.55 0.28 5.28
CA GLY A 111 21.19 0.74 5.01
C GLY A 111 20.17 -0.38 4.82
N ILE A 112 18.91 -0.10 5.10
CA ILE A 112 17.81 -1.03 4.86
C ILE A 112 16.62 -0.31 4.21
N ALA A 113 16.26 -0.75 3.01
CA ALA A 113 15.03 -0.42 2.31
C ALA A 113 13.92 -1.34 2.82
N ILE A 114 12.86 -0.76 3.37
CA ILE A 114 11.73 -1.51 3.90
C ILE A 114 10.51 -1.16 3.06
N VAL A 115 9.90 -2.15 2.44
CA VAL A 115 8.75 -1.98 1.55
C VAL A 115 7.54 -2.69 2.17
N ALA A 116 6.38 -2.04 2.22
CA ALA A 116 5.17 -2.72 2.68
C ALA A 116 4.68 -3.72 1.63
N ASP A 117 4.26 -4.91 2.08
CA ASP A 117 3.59 -5.92 1.24
C ASP A 117 2.39 -5.33 0.50
N ALA A 118 1.70 -4.38 1.14
CA ALA A 118 0.60 -3.59 0.58
C ALA A 118 0.99 -2.84 -0.70
N THR A 119 2.18 -2.24 -0.74
CA THR A 119 2.67 -1.46 -1.90
C THR A 119 2.96 -2.38 -3.08
N LEU A 120 3.69 -3.48 -2.86
CA LEU A 120 3.95 -4.49 -3.90
C LEU A 120 2.64 -5.13 -4.38
N SER A 121 1.71 -5.30 -3.46
CA SER A 121 0.38 -5.82 -3.72
C SER A 121 -0.44 -4.94 -4.66
N LEU A 122 -0.38 -3.62 -4.47
CA LEU A 122 -1.00 -2.65 -5.36
C LEU A 122 -0.32 -2.60 -6.72
N CYS A 123 1.02 -2.68 -6.76
CA CYS A 123 1.75 -2.77 -8.03
C CYS A 123 1.22 -3.92 -8.89
N ALA A 124 0.96 -5.08 -8.29
CA ALA A 124 0.33 -6.21 -8.97
C ALA A 124 -1.09 -5.87 -9.48
N HIS A 125 -1.94 -5.21 -8.68
CA HIS A 125 -3.29 -4.82 -9.12
C HIS A 125 -3.31 -3.88 -10.33
N TYR A 126 -2.47 -2.86 -10.31
CA TYR A 126 -2.32 -1.96 -11.45
C TYR A 126 -1.80 -2.71 -12.68
N ALA A 127 -0.84 -3.61 -12.50
CA ALA A 127 -0.27 -4.40 -13.60
C ALA A 127 -1.30 -5.38 -14.20
N GLU A 128 -2.09 -6.07 -13.36
CA GLU A 128 -3.20 -6.93 -13.78
C GLU A 128 -4.25 -6.14 -14.57
N PHE A 129 -4.62 -4.95 -14.09
CA PHE A 129 -5.54 -4.06 -14.81
C PHE A 129 -4.97 -3.64 -16.17
N MET A 130 -3.67 -3.32 -16.25
CA MET A 130 -3.03 -2.99 -17.53
C MET A 130 -2.96 -4.19 -18.48
N GLY A 131 -2.79 -5.40 -17.95
CA GLY A 131 -2.91 -6.64 -18.72
C GLY A 131 -4.33 -6.82 -19.29
N LEU A 132 -5.36 -6.60 -18.47
CA LEU A 132 -6.76 -6.63 -18.92
C LEU A 132 -7.04 -5.55 -19.96
N ALA A 133 -6.52 -4.33 -19.75
CA ALA A 133 -6.67 -3.21 -20.65
C ALA A 133 -6.01 -3.45 -22.01
N ALA A 134 -4.92 -4.22 -22.06
CA ALA A 134 -4.31 -4.63 -23.32
C ALA A 134 -5.20 -5.62 -24.09
N GLU A 135 -5.91 -6.51 -23.39
CA GLU A 135 -6.79 -7.52 -24.02
C GLU A 135 -8.14 -6.95 -24.45
N ARG A 136 -8.69 -6.00 -23.69
CA ARG A 136 -10.10 -5.56 -23.82
C ARG A 136 -10.30 -4.06 -23.95
N GLY A 137 -9.24 -3.27 -23.82
CA GLY A 137 -9.30 -1.82 -23.68
C GLY A 137 -9.44 -1.37 -22.21
N PRO A 138 -9.04 -0.13 -21.89
CA PRO A 138 -9.08 0.38 -20.53
C PRO A 138 -10.51 0.70 -20.06
N GLU A 139 -10.93 0.11 -18.95
CA GLU A 139 -12.19 0.42 -18.25
C GLU A 139 -11.88 0.96 -16.84
N PRO A 140 -11.71 2.30 -16.66
CA PRO A 140 -11.28 2.88 -15.38
C PRO A 140 -12.16 2.54 -14.17
N ASP A 141 -13.46 2.28 -14.40
CA ASP A 141 -14.40 1.87 -13.35
C ASP A 141 -14.02 0.52 -12.73
N VAL A 142 -13.45 -0.40 -13.51
CA VAL A 142 -12.96 -1.70 -13.03
C VAL A 142 -11.83 -1.48 -12.04
N LEU A 143 -10.81 -0.69 -12.42
CA LEU A 143 -9.70 -0.37 -11.51
C LEU A 143 -10.19 0.38 -10.28
N THR A 144 -11.14 1.31 -10.44
CA THR A 144 -11.74 2.04 -9.31
C THR A 144 -12.40 1.05 -8.35
N GLY A 145 -13.19 0.09 -8.83
CA GLY A 145 -13.82 -0.95 -8.02
C GLY A 145 -12.81 -1.82 -7.27
N LEU A 146 -11.77 -2.28 -7.96
CA LEU A 146 -10.69 -3.09 -7.36
C LEU A 146 -9.97 -2.33 -6.25
N LEU A 147 -9.60 -1.08 -6.49
CA LEU A 147 -8.92 -0.23 -5.51
C LEU A 147 -9.84 0.15 -4.34
N ARG A 148 -11.14 0.40 -4.56
CA ARG A 148 -12.10 0.65 -3.47
C ARG A 148 -12.26 -0.56 -2.56
N TYR A 149 -12.37 -1.75 -3.15
CA TYR A 149 -12.39 -3.00 -2.39
C TYR A 149 -11.12 -3.13 -1.54
N TYR A 150 -9.94 -2.99 -2.17
CA TYR A 150 -8.65 -3.06 -1.50
C TYR A 150 -8.52 -2.05 -0.36
N ASN A 151 -8.84 -0.78 -0.61
CA ASN A 151 -8.71 0.30 0.36
C ASN A 151 -9.66 0.08 1.56
N THR A 152 -10.89 -0.37 1.33
CA THR A 152 -11.82 -0.69 2.43
C THR A 152 -11.33 -1.88 3.24
N GLN A 153 -10.78 -2.91 2.59
CA GLN A 153 -10.18 -4.06 3.26
C GLN A 153 -9.03 -3.64 4.18
N GLN A 154 -8.15 -2.80 3.67
CA GLN A 154 -7.03 -2.25 4.43
C GLN A 154 -7.50 -1.40 5.61
N ARG A 155 -8.42 -0.45 5.37
CA ARG A 155 -8.92 0.46 6.40
C ARG A 155 -9.63 -0.25 7.54
N VAL A 156 -10.49 -1.23 7.24
CA VAL A 156 -11.35 -1.86 8.27
C VAL A 156 -10.69 -3.13 8.85
N PHE A 157 -10.05 -3.95 8.02
CA PHE A 157 -9.54 -5.24 8.46
C PHE A 157 -8.02 -5.28 8.64
N GLY A 158 -7.28 -4.25 8.19
CA GLY A 158 -5.81 -4.28 8.22
C GLY A 158 -5.27 -5.41 7.34
N LYS A 159 -5.93 -5.62 6.21
CA LYS A 159 -5.62 -6.70 5.25
C LYS A 159 -5.45 -6.11 3.87
N ALA A 160 -4.40 -6.53 3.17
CA ALA A 160 -4.21 -6.33 1.74
C ALA A 160 -5.14 -7.24 0.92
N GLY A 161 -6.46 -7.14 1.15
CA GLY A 161 -7.48 -7.94 0.49
C GLY A 161 -7.57 -7.60 -1.00
N LYS A 162 -7.54 -8.63 -1.85
CA LYS A 162 -7.50 -8.47 -3.31
C LYS A 162 -8.65 -9.22 -3.97
N LEU A 163 -9.16 -8.63 -5.05
CA LEU A 163 -9.93 -9.36 -6.06
C LEU A 163 -9.01 -9.58 -7.26
N GLY A 164 -8.86 -10.83 -7.70
CA GLY A 164 -7.97 -11.12 -8.81
C GLY A 164 -8.66 -10.95 -10.15
N ILE A 165 -7.89 -10.65 -11.19
CA ILE A 165 -8.39 -10.58 -12.57
C ILE A 165 -7.96 -11.84 -13.32
N ARG A 166 -8.89 -12.52 -14.00
CA ARG A 166 -8.53 -13.62 -14.90
C ARG A 166 -8.08 -13.05 -16.24
N LEU A 167 -6.79 -13.16 -16.52
CA LEU A 167 -6.18 -12.69 -17.76
C LEU A 167 -5.99 -13.86 -18.73
N GLY A 168 -6.03 -13.56 -20.03
CA GLY A 168 -5.48 -14.46 -21.03
C GLY A 168 -3.95 -14.53 -20.94
N PRO A 169 -3.30 -15.42 -21.72
CA PRO A 169 -1.85 -15.60 -21.67
C PRO A 169 -1.06 -14.31 -21.95
N GLU A 170 -1.50 -13.50 -22.92
CA GLU A 170 -0.83 -12.26 -23.31
C GLU A 170 -0.97 -11.18 -22.22
N GLY A 171 -2.19 -10.97 -21.70
CA GLY A 171 -2.42 -10.03 -20.61
C GLY A 171 -1.67 -10.43 -19.34
N ALA A 172 -1.62 -11.73 -19.02
CA ALA A 172 -0.86 -12.25 -17.88
C ALA A 172 0.65 -12.01 -18.03
N GLN A 173 1.21 -12.22 -19.22
CA GLN A 173 2.63 -11.92 -19.49
C GLN A 173 2.93 -10.44 -19.34
N GLN A 174 2.06 -9.57 -19.88
CA GLN A 174 2.22 -8.12 -19.75
C GLN A 174 2.09 -7.66 -18.29
N ALA A 175 1.12 -8.20 -17.54
CA ALA A 175 0.95 -7.91 -16.12
C ALA A 175 2.19 -8.32 -15.31
N ALA A 176 2.73 -9.53 -15.55
CA ALA A 176 3.93 -10.01 -14.86
C ALA A 176 5.14 -9.09 -15.11
N LEU A 177 5.35 -8.66 -16.37
CA LEU A 177 6.42 -7.72 -16.71
C LEU A 177 6.22 -6.36 -16.05
N LEU A 178 5.03 -5.77 -16.13
CA LEU A 178 4.74 -4.48 -15.50
C LEU A 178 4.87 -4.53 -13.98
N GLN A 179 4.45 -5.63 -13.36
CA GLN A 179 4.61 -5.87 -11.92
C GLN A 179 6.10 -5.92 -11.53
N LEU A 180 6.92 -6.64 -12.30
CA LEU A 180 8.37 -6.69 -12.09
C LEU A 180 8.98 -5.28 -12.18
N MET A 181 8.65 -4.51 -13.22
CA MET A 181 9.16 -3.15 -13.41
C MET A 181 8.72 -2.19 -12.30
N ALA A 182 7.48 -2.30 -11.84
CA ALA A 182 6.98 -1.51 -10.72
C ALA A 182 7.69 -1.88 -9.40
N ALA A 183 7.88 -3.17 -9.12
CA ALA A 183 8.62 -3.62 -7.94
C ALA A 183 10.09 -3.16 -7.99
N GLN A 184 10.75 -3.29 -9.14
CA GLN A 184 12.09 -2.77 -9.40
C GLN A 184 12.16 -1.26 -9.16
N PHE A 185 11.16 -0.49 -9.59
CA PHE A 185 11.11 0.95 -9.34
C PHE A 185 10.96 1.28 -7.85
N VAL A 186 10.03 0.64 -7.12
CA VAL A 186 9.85 0.87 -5.67
C VAL A 186 11.14 0.58 -4.91
N ILE A 187 11.76 -0.58 -5.16
CA ILE A 187 12.98 -0.99 -4.46
C ILE A 187 14.15 -0.11 -4.91
N GLY A 188 14.27 0.16 -6.20
CA GLY A 188 15.26 1.06 -6.77
C GLY A 188 15.21 2.46 -6.20
N HIS A 189 14.02 3.00 -5.95
CA HIS A 189 13.85 4.31 -5.33
C HIS A 189 14.45 4.34 -3.91
N GLU A 190 14.12 3.36 -3.07
CA GLU A 190 14.68 3.28 -1.72
C GLU A 190 16.21 3.05 -1.71
N LEU A 191 16.70 2.19 -2.61
CA LEU A 191 18.13 1.97 -2.78
C LEU A 191 18.84 3.24 -3.30
N ALA A 192 18.19 4.03 -4.15
CA ALA A 192 18.76 5.27 -4.67
C ALA A 192 19.00 6.29 -3.55
N HIS A 193 18.12 6.39 -2.55
CA HIS A 193 18.40 7.22 -1.37
C HIS A 193 19.70 6.82 -0.68
N HIS A 194 19.99 5.52 -0.59
CA HIS A 194 21.25 5.04 -0.04
C HIS A 194 22.45 5.42 -0.90
N VAL A 195 22.38 5.09 -2.20
CA VAL A 195 23.44 5.31 -3.19
C VAL A 195 23.80 6.79 -3.32
N LEU A 196 22.79 7.67 -3.35
CA LEU A 196 22.96 9.11 -3.54
C LEU A 196 23.35 9.86 -2.25
N GLY A 197 23.52 9.15 -1.13
CA GLY A 197 23.88 9.83 0.13
C GLY A 197 22.73 10.61 0.77
N HIS A 198 21.47 10.39 0.36
CA HIS A 198 20.33 11.13 0.92
C HIS A 198 20.21 10.83 2.42
N PRO A 199 19.95 11.86 3.25
CA PRO A 199 19.74 11.66 4.67
C PRO A 199 18.49 10.80 4.90
N SER A 200 18.60 9.81 5.78
CA SER A 200 17.43 9.07 6.23
C SER A 200 16.62 9.89 7.23
N SER A 201 15.30 9.85 7.13
CA SER A 201 14.44 10.15 8.27
C SER A 201 14.83 9.24 9.44
N VAL A 202 14.99 9.81 10.64
CA VAL A 202 15.42 9.04 11.83
C VAL A 202 14.41 7.91 12.05
N SER A 203 14.93 6.68 12.02
CA SER A 203 14.14 5.45 12.05
C SER A 203 13.58 5.20 13.45
N ALA A 204 12.25 5.35 13.63
CA ALA A 204 11.55 4.87 14.81
C ALA A 204 11.26 3.36 14.69
N PHE A 205 11.96 2.55 15.48
CA PHE A 205 11.54 1.17 15.78
C PHE A 205 11.19 0.96 17.26
N SER A 206 11.37 1.98 18.08
CA SER A 206 10.70 2.08 19.37
C SER A 206 9.31 2.72 19.17
N PRO A 207 8.23 2.15 19.74
CA PRO A 207 6.92 2.81 19.83
C PRO A 207 6.95 4.21 20.48
N GLU A 208 8.06 4.57 21.10
CA GLU A 208 8.32 5.83 21.81
C GLU A 208 9.29 6.76 21.06
N GLU A 209 10.00 6.28 20.02
CA GLU A 209 10.93 7.11 19.27
C GLU A 209 10.24 7.86 18.12
N TYR A 210 10.54 9.14 18.05
CA TYR A 210 9.94 10.12 17.18
C TYR A 210 10.36 9.89 15.72
N LEU A 211 9.39 9.99 14.80
CA LEU A 211 9.65 10.04 13.36
C LEU A 211 9.80 11.51 12.94
N PRO A 212 10.99 12.00 12.58
CA PRO A 212 11.06 13.11 11.65
C PRO A 212 10.65 12.59 10.27
N VAL A 213 9.53 13.08 9.77
CA VAL A 213 9.30 13.60 8.40
C VAL A 213 10.37 13.17 7.37
N CYS A 214 9.96 12.51 6.25
CA CYS A 214 10.85 12.40 5.08
C CYS A 214 11.41 13.78 4.75
N SER A 215 12.68 13.88 4.35
CA SER A 215 13.33 15.18 4.14
C SER A 215 12.43 16.10 3.32
N GLU A 216 12.18 17.32 3.79
CA GLU A 216 11.33 18.31 3.10
C GLU A 216 11.82 18.65 1.68
N SER A 217 13.00 18.16 1.28
CA SER A 217 13.53 18.35 -0.06
C SER A 217 12.86 17.42 -1.08
N GLN A 218 11.79 17.94 -1.68
CA GLN A 218 11.20 17.43 -2.92
C GLN A 218 12.25 17.16 -4.03
N GLU A 219 13.40 17.84 -3.98
CA GLU A 219 14.51 17.62 -4.90
C GLU A 219 15.16 16.24 -4.69
N LEU A 220 15.45 15.85 -3.45
CA LEU A 220 16.05 14.55 -3.12
C LEU A 220 15.14 13.39 -3.54
N GLU A 221 13.84 13.52 -3.29
CA GLU A 221 12.83 12.54 -3.74
C GLU A 221 12.80 12.39 -5.26
N THR A 222 12.96 13.51 -5.98
CA THR A 222 13.06 13.47 -7.44
C THR A 222 14.37 12.81 -7.88
N GLU A 223 15.50 13.15 -7.26
CA GLU A 223 16.79 12.56 -7.63
C GLU A 223 16.77 11.04 -7.47
N ALA A 224 16.15 10.54 -6.39
CA ALA A 224 15.91 9.13 -6.17
C ALA A 224 15.02 8.52 -7.27
N ASP A 225 13.92 9.19 -7.65
CA ASP A 225 13.04 8.75 -8.76
C ASP A 225 13.78 8.62 -10.09
N LEU A 226 14.59 9.62 -10.43
CA LEU A 226 15.34 9.63 -11.69
C LEU A 226 16.41 8.55 -11.71
N HIS A 227 17.10 8.35 -10.59
CA HIS A 227 18.09 7.29 -10.47
C HIS A 227 17.43 5.91 -10.55
N ALA A 228 16.30 5.71 -9.88
CA ALA A 228 15.51 4.48 -9.94
C ALA A 228 15.03 4.18 -11.37
N LEU A 229 14.48 5.17 -12.08
CA LEU A 229 14.05 4.98 -13.48
C LEU A 229 15.21 4.55 -14.39
N ARG A 230 16.39 5.15 -14.23
CA ARG A 230 17.58 4.77 -15.00
C ARG A 230 18.01 3.34 -14.67
N ALA A 231 17.99 2.97 -13.40
CA ALA A 231 18.33 1.62 -12.96
C ALA A 231 17.32 0.58 -13.48
N VAL A 232 16.01 0.88 -13.50
CA VAL A 232 14.99 0.01 -14.11
C VAL A 232 15.26 -0.19 -15.59
N ARG A 233 15.53 0.88 -16.35
CA ARG A 233 15.89 0.77 -17.77
C ARG A 233 17.10 -0.13 -17.98
N ARG A 234 18.15 0.04 -17.17
CA ARG A 234 19.35 -0.80 -17.23
C ARG A 234 19.04 -2.26 -16.87
N ALA A 235 18.20 -2.52 -15.87
CA ALA A 235 17.75 -3.87 -15.53
C ALA A 235 16.98 -4.51 -16.70
N CYS A 236 16.13 -3.76 -17.40
CA CYS A 236 15.48 -4.24 -18.63
C CYS A 236 16.49 -4.60 -19.72
N GLU A 237 17.47 -3.73 -19.99
CA GLU A 237 18.51 -4.00 -20.99
C GLU A 237 19.25 -5.32 -20.71
N ARG A 238 19.53 -5.60 -19.43
CA ARG A 238 20.15 -6.87 -18.98
C ARG A 238 19.23 -8.07 -19.22
N LEU A 239 17.95 -7.94 -18.86
CA LEU A 239 16.97 -9.03 -18.95
C LEU A 239 16.72 -9.48 -20.39
N PHE A 240 16.57 -8.52 -21.32
CA PHE A 240 16.24 -8.82 -22.72
C PHE A 240 17.49 -8.94 -23.61
N GLY A 241 18.64 -8.46 -23.14
CA GLY A 241 19.87 -8.38 -23.91
C GLY A 241 19.86 -7.22 -24.91
N ALA A 242 21.05 -6.66 -25.17
CA ALA A 242 21.21 -5.45 -25.98
C ALA A 242 20.66 -5.58 -27.43
N GLY A 243 20.57 -6.79 -27.98
CA GLY A 243 20.10 -7.04 -29.34
C GLY A 243 18.57 -7.10 -29.51
N LEU A 244 17.81 -7.28 -28.41
CA LEU A 244 16.35 -7.38 -28.43
C LEU A 244 15.68 -6.19 -27.74
N PHE A 245 16.46 -5.25 -27.21
CA PHE A 245 15.95 -4.02 -26.61
C PHE A 245 15.50 -3.06 -27.71
N THR A 246 14.19 -3.05 -27.98
CA THR A 246 13.56 -2.28 -29.07
C THR A 246 13.11 -0.88 -28.64
N GLY A 247 13.32 -0.54 -27.37
CA GLY A 247 12.79 0.68 -26.74
C GLY A 247 11.38 0.51 -26.17
N ARG A 248 10.64 -0.52 -26.59
CA ARG A 248 9.35 -0.90 -25.99
C ARG A 248 9.53 -1.32 -24.53
N GLU A 249 10.61 -2.02 -24.22
CA GLU A 249 10.94 -2.48 -22.87
C GLU A 249 11.28 -1.30 -21.95
N ALA A 250 11.94 -0.27 -22.48
CA ALA A 250 12.19 0.99 -21.79
C ALA A 250 10.87 1.71 -21.45
N ALA A 251 9.93 1.71 -22.39
CA ALA A 251 8.60 2.26 -22.18
C ALA A 251 7.78 1.46 -21.15
N LEU A 252 7.89 0.13 -21.13
CA LEU A 252 7.31 -0.69 -20.06
C LEU A 252 7.92 -0.36 -18.68
N GLY A 253 9.22 -0.10 -18.62
CA GLY A 253 9.88 0.41 -17.41
C GLY A 253 9.30 1.74 -16.93
N ALA A 254 9.02 2.67 -17.86
CA ALA A 254 8.35 3.93 -17.56
C ALA A 254 6.91 3.75 -17.05
N VAL A 255 6.14 2.85 -17.66
CA VAL A 255 4.79 2.49 -17.16
C VAL A 255 4.87 1.85 -15.78
N GLY A 256 5.85 0.97 -15.54
CA GLY A 256 6.13 0.38 -14.22
C GLY A 256 6.42 1.44 -13.16
N ALA A 257 7.20 2.47 -13.48
CA ALA A 257 7.45 3.60 -12.59
C ALA A 257 6.16 4.38 -12.26
N VAL A 258 5.29 4.62 -13.24
CA VAL A 258 3.97 5.24 -13.03
C VAL A 258 3.12 4.38 -12.09
N ILE A 259 3.08 3.06 -12.32
CA ILE A 259 2.35 2.11 -11.46
C ILE A 259 2.85 2.19 -10.01
N ALA A 260 4.17 2.16 -9.81
CA ALA A 260 4.78 2.25 -8.48
C ALA A 260 4.39 3.55 -7.75
N MET A 261 4.46 4.69 -8.44
CA MET A 261 4.06 5.99 -7.87
C MET A 261 2.58 6.02 -7.48
N LEU A 262 1.70 5.46 -8.31
CA LEU A 262 0.28 5.40 -8.03
C LEU A 262 -0.05 4.44 -6.89
N ALA A 263 0.68 3.32 -6.78
CA ALA A 263 0.56 2.39 -5.66
C ALA A 263 0.93 3.04 -4.31
N VAL A 264 1.98 3.87 -4.28
CA VAL A 264 2.32 4.66 -3.09
C VAL A 264 1.23 5.70 -2.82
N HIS A 265 0.80 6.44 -3.85
CA HIS A 265 -0.21 7.50 -3.73
C HIS A 265 -1.55 6.99 -3.20
N VAL A 266 -2.06 5.86 -3.72
CA VAL A 266 -3.32 5.29 -3.26
C VAL A 266 -3.22 4.85 -1.80
N ASN A 267 -2.12 4.20 -1.39
CA ASN A 267 -1.91 3.84 0.02
C ASN A 267 -1.91 5.07 0.92
N GLU A 268 -1.16 6.10 0.55
CA GLU A 268 -1.03 7.32 1.35
C GLU A 268 -2.35 8.09 1.46
N ARG A 269 -3.09 8.22 0.35
CA ARG A 269 -4.32 9.00 0.29
C ARG A 269 -5.51 8.25 0.87
N ALA A 270 -5.57 6.95 0.64
CA ALA A 270 -6.69 6.13 1.08
C ALA A 270 -6.55 5.63 2.51
N LEU A 271 -5.34 5.37 3.03
CA LEU A 271 -5.18 4.68 4.32
C LEU A 271 -4.87 5.62 5.49
N TYR A 272 -4.29 6.79 5.22
CA TYR A 272 -3.91 7.72 6.29
C TYR A 272 -5.04 8.71 6.59
N VAL A 273 -5.33 8.85 7.88
CA VAL A 273 -6.11 9.98 8.41
C VAL A 273 -5.23 11.23 8.40
N ARG A 274 -4.00 11.07 8.89
CA ARG A 274 -2.97 12.09 8.86
C ARG A 274 -1.70 11.45 8.33
N GLN A 275 -1.23 11.93 7.18
CA GLN A 275 0.02 11.48 6.60
C GLN A 275 1.15 12.01 7.49
N GLY A 276 2.10 11.15 7.84
CA GLY A 276 3.43 11.65 8.16
C GLY A 276 4.01 12.16 6.85
N SER A 277 4.71 13.29 6.83
CA SER A 277 5.28 13.86 5.61
C SER A 277 5.97 12.79 4.77
N SER A 278 5.25 12.36 3.74
CA SER A 278 5.63 11.34 2.79
C SER A 278 5.76 12.00 1.43
N HIS A 279 6.21 11.24 0.44
CA HIS A 279 6.68 11.71 -0.85
C HIS A 279 5.81 12.83 -1.47
N PRO A 280 6.39 13.72 -2.29
CA PRO A 280 5.62 14.71 -3.05
C PRO A 280 4.46 14.04 -3.81
N PRO A 281 3.34 14.75 -4.06
CA PRO A 281 2.18 14.17 -4.73
C PRO A 281 2.56 13.42 -6.02
N ALA A 282 2.03 12.22 -6.24
CA ALA A 282 2.44 11.38 -7.36
C ALA A 282 2.33 12.07 -8.73
N ARG A 283 1.33 12.95 -8.91
CA ARG A 283 1.21 13.75 -10.15
C ARG A 283 2.43 14.64 -10.38
N ALA A 284 2.98 15.27 -9.33
CA ALA A 284 4.15 16.13 -9.43
C ALA A 284 5.42 15.31 -9.74
N ARG A 285 5.58 14.16 -9.08
CA ARG A 285 6.69 13.23 -9.34
C ARG A 285 6.64 12.66 -10.77
N ALA A 286 5.47 12.18 -11.19
CA ALA A 286 5.26 11.64 -12.54
C ALA A 286 5.52 12.69 -13.63
N ALA A 287 5.02 13.92 -13.47
CA ALA A 287 5.29 15.00 -14.42
C ALA A 287 6.80 15.31 -14.55
N ARG A 288 7.58 15.14 -13.47
CA ARG A 288 9.02 15.32 -13.52
C ARG A 288 9.72 14.16 -14.23
N LEU A 289 9.34 12.91 -13.94
CA LEU A 289 9.86 11.74 -14.65
C LEU A 289 9.60 11.80 -16.16
N LEU A 290 8.39 12.16 -16.58
CA LEU A 290 7.99 12.21 -18.00
C LEU A 290 8.87 13.16 -18.83
N ARG A 291 9.42 14.22 -18.22
CA ARG A 291 10.34 15.15 -18.91
C ARG A 291 11.67 14.52 -19.29
N GLU A 292 12.09 13.49 -18.56
CA GLU A 292 13.35 12.75 -18.75
C GLU A 292 13.18 11.50 -19.61
N MET A 293 11.98 11.29 -20.15
CA MET A 293 11.65 10.19 -21.06
C MET A 293 11.79 10.62 -22.52
N ASN A 294 12.18 9.66 -23.38
CA ASN A 294 12.10 9.83 -24.82
C ASN A 294 10.62 9.87 -25.28
N ALA A 295 10.39 10.18 -26.57
CA ALA A 295 9.03 10.39 -27.07
C ALA A 295 8.11 9.17 -26.88
N LEU A 296 8.58 7.96 -27.20
CA LEU A 296 7.80 6.73 -27.11
C LEU A 296 7.47 6.37 -25.65
N GLU A 297 8.48 6.43 -24.78
CA GLU A 297 8.30 6.20 -23.34
C GLU A 297 7.30 7.17 -22.73
N ARG A 298 7.44 8.46 -23.08
CA ARG A 298 6.56 9.51 -22.59
C ARG A 298 5.13 9.30 -23.04
N GLU A 299 4.90 9.02 -24.32
CA GLU A 299 3.54 8.78 -24.87
C GLU A 299 2.84 7.65 -24.12
N LEU A 300 3.49 6.49 -24.00
CA LEU A 300 2.93 5.33 -23.30
C LEU A 300 2.72 5.58 -21.80
N ALA A 301 3.66 6.26 -21.15
CA ALA A 301 3.54 6.59 -19.73
C ALA A 301 2.48 7.66 -19.46
N GLU A 302 2.28 8.64 -20.35
CA GLU A 302 1.22 9.65 -20.27
C GLU A 302 -0.17 9.02 -20.44
N ASP A 303 -0.32 8.10 -21.38
CA ASP A 303 -1.57 7.36 -21.57
C ASP A 303 -1.92 6.49 -20.37
N ALA A 304 -0.94 5.73 -19.86
CA ALA A 304 -1.11 4.96 -18.63
C ALA A 304 -1.45 5.88 -17.45
N LEU A 305 -0.69 6.95 -17.24
CA LEU A 305 -0.90 7.90 -16.15
C LEU A 305 -2.31 8.49 -16.18
N ARG A 306 -2.81 8.89 -17.36
CA ARG A 306 -4.16 9.46 -17.52
C ARG A 306 -5.25 8.50 -17.05
N VAL A 307 -5.19 7.24 -17.49
CA VAL A 307 -6.18 6.22 -17.14
C VAL A 307 -6.07 5.83 -15.66
N LEU A 308 -4.86 5.50 -15.22
CA LEU A 308 -4.63 4.97 -13.88
C LEU A 308 -4.83 6.03 -12.79
N MET A 309 -4.40 7.28 -13.01
CA MET A 309 -4.55 8.37 -12.04
C MET A 309 -6.03 8.69 -11.78
N ALA A 310 -6.86 8.71 -12.83
CA ALA A 310 -8.28 9.01 -12.68
C ALA A 310 -8.99 7.99 -11.77
N ALA A 311 -8.75 6.69 -12.01
CA ALA A 311 -9.27 5.62 -11.16
C ALA A 311 -8.68 5.66 -9.74
N THR A 312 -7.40 6.01 -9.62
CA THR A 312 -6.71 6.14 -8.32
C THR A 312 -7.32 7.24 -7.46
N GLU A 313 -7.53 8.44 -8.00
CA GLU A 313 -8.15 9.54 -7.27
C GLU A 313 -9.59 9.22 -6.89
N ALA A 314 -10.36 8.62 -7.80
CA ALA A 314 -11.73 8.18 -7.52
C ALA A 314 -11.78 7.14 -6.39
N ALA A 315 -10.80 6.22 -6.34
CA ALA A 315 -10.75 5.16 -5.32
C ALA A 315 -10.19 5.62 -3.96
N SER A 316 -9.39 6.69 -3.93
CA SER A 316 -8.68 7.14 -2.73
C SER A 316 -9.52 8.06 -1.83
N VAL A 317 -10.59 8.66 -2.36
CA VAL A 317 -11.40 9.63 -1.62
C VAL A 317 -12.60 8.94 -0.97
N PHE A 318 -12.71 9.04 0.36
CA PHE A 318 -13.89 8.59 1.11
C PHE A 318 -14.69 9.82 1.54
N GLY A 319 -15.95 9.92 1.08
CA GLY A 319 -16.83 11.02 1.45
C GLY A 319 -18.13 11.06 0.63
N PRO A 320 -19.04 12.02 0.91
CA PRO A 320 -20.40 12.06 0.37
C PRO A 320 -20.54 12.06 -1.16
N ARG A 321 -19.48 12.47 -1.87
CA ARG A 321 -19.46 12.54 -3.33
C ARG A 321 -18.75 11.37 -3.99
N ALA A 322 -18.09 10.51 -3.21
CA ALA A 322 -17.36 9.38 -3.73
C ALA A 322 -18.32 8.24 -4.09
N ARG A 323 -18.06 7.58 -5.22
CA ARG A 323 -18.78 6.37 -5.60
C ARG A 323 -18.26 5.22 -4.76
N SER A 324 -19.13 4.63 -3.95
CA SER A 324 -18.76 3.50 -3.10
C SER A 324 -18.51 2.23 -3.92
N PHE A 325 -17.72 1.31 -3.36
CA PHE A 325 -17.57 -0.04 -3.90
C PHE A 325 -18.94 -0.69 -4.06
N ALA A 326 -19.19 -1.17 -5.27
CA ALA A 326 -20.32 -2.00 -5.60
C ALA A 326 -19.82 -3.04 -6.62
N PRO A 327 -20.17 -4.33 -6.52
CA PRO A 327 -19.72 -5.34 -7.49
C PRO A 327 -20.00 -4.95 -8.95
N GLU A 328 -21.03 -4.12 -9.19
CA GLU A 328 -21.39 -3.58 -10.50
C GLU A 328 -20.30 -2.69 -11.12
N LEU A 329 -19.40 -2.10 -10.31
CA LEU A 329 -18.21 -1.38 -10.80
C LEU A 329 -17.28 -2.27 -11.62
N LEU A 330 -17.29 -3.56 -11.33
CA LEU A 330 -16.43 -4.54 -12.01
C LEU A 330 -16.98 -4.89 -13.40
N GLY A 331 -18.21 -4.47 -13.73
CA GLY A 331 -18.81 -4.63 -15.05
C GLY A 331 -18.78 -6.08 -15.55
N THR A 332 -18.28 -6.27 -16.77
CA THR A 332 -18.08 -7.60 -17.38
C THR A 332 -16.64 -8.09 -17.24
N ALA A 333 -15.81 -7.39 -16.47
CA ALA A 333 -14.43 -7.80 -16.24
C ALA A 333 -14.41 -9.17 -15.54
N PRO A 334 -13.46 -10.06 -15.91
CA PRO A 334 -13.42 -11.42 -15.42
C PRO A 334 -12.77 -11.48 -14.03
N VAL A 335 -13.35 -10.76 -13.08
CA VAL A 335 -12.87 -10.65 -11.70
C VAL A 335 -13.29 -11.90 -10.92
N HIS A 336 -12.36 -12.46 -10.16
CA HIS A 336 -12.62 -13.58 -9.27
C HIS A 336 -12.37 -13.19 -7.81
N SER A 337 -13.23 -13.72 -6.94
CA SER A 337 -13.15 -13.57 -5.49
C SER A 337 -13.15 -14.96 -4.87
N PRO A 338 -12.16 -15.31 -4.03
CA PRO A 338 -12.24 -16.50 -3.18
C PRO A 338 -13.36 -16.39 -2.12
N LEU A 339 -13.81 -15.16 -1.85
CA LEU A 339 -14.77 -14.87 -0.79
C LEU A 339 -16.20 -14.94 -1.30
N ALA A 340 -17.09 -15.40 -0.42
CA ALA A 340 -18.52 -15.51 -0.70
C ALA A 340 -19.15 -14.14 -1.09
N PRO A 341 -20.20 -14.11 -1.92
CA PRO A 341 -20.87 -12.87 -2.31
C PRO A 341 -21.36 -12.01 -1.13
N SER A 342 -21.71 -12.63 0.01
CA SER A 342 -22.06 -11.92 1.25
C SER A 342 -20.91 -11.09 1.81
N TYR A 343 -19.67 -11.57 1.67
CA TYR A 343 -18.47 -10.86 2.10
C TYR A 343 -18.21 -9.62 1.23
N LEU A 344 -18.37 -9.76 -0.10
CA LEU A 344 -18.27 -8.62 -1.02
C LEU A 344 -19.33 -7.56 -0.74
N ARG A 345 -20.58 -7.98 -0.45
CA ARG A 345 -21.64 -7.07 -0.02
C ARG A 345 -21.30 -6.37 1.30
N THR A 346 -20.72 -7.09 2.25
CA THR A 346 -20.27 -6.49 3.53
C THR A 346 -19.20 -5.43 3.29
N THR A 347 -18.24 -5.71 2.40
CA THR A 347 -17.22 -4.72 1.99
C THR A 347 -17.88 -3.49 1.35
N GLY A 348 -18.85 -3.69 0.46
CA GLY A 348 -19.62 -2.59 -0.13
C GLY A 348 -20.39 -1.75 0.89
N ILE A 349 -21.00 -2.38 1.89
CA ILE A 349 -21.68 -1.68 3.00
C ILE A 349 -20.69 -0.84 3.81
N LEU A 350 -19.52 -1.41 4.15
CA LEU A 350 -18.48 -0.71 4.92
C LEU A 350 -17.87 0.45 4.13
N ASP A 351 -17.68 0.27 2.84
CA ASP A 351 -17.20 1.30 1.94
C ASP A 351 -18.24 2.45 1.80
N ALA A 352 -19.52 2.09 1.59
CA ALA A 352 -20.62 3.05 1.55
C ALA A 352 -20.82 3.79 2.87
N LEU A 353 -20.60 3.10 4.00
CA LEU A 353 -20.64 3.71 5.33
C LEU A 353 -19.59 4.82 5.43
N GLN A 354 -18.37 4.59 4.95
CA GLN A 354 -17.28 5.58 4.93
C GLN A 354 -17.52 6.75 3.97
N CYS A 355 -18.48 6.63 3.05
CA CYS A 355 -18.90 7.70 2.15
C CYS A 355 -20.06 8.54 2.69
N ARG A 356 -20.50 8.39 3.93
CA ARG A 356 -21.60 9.20 4.47
C ARG A 356 -21.12 10.59 4.89
N SER A 357 -22.07 11.52 5.04
CA SER A 357 -21.78 12.87 5.53
C SER A 357 -21.59 12.87 7.05
N ARG A 358 -20.89 13.91 7.54
CA ARG A 358 -20.71 14.15 8.97
C ARG A 358 -22.05 14.15 9.71
N ASP A 359 -23.04 14.88 9.18
CA ASP A 359 -24.37 15.00 9.77
C ASP A 359 -25.08 13.64 9.83
N TRP A 360 -24.91 12.80 8.80
CA TRP A 360 -25.46 11.45 8.79
C TRP A 360 -24.89 10.60 9.93
N TYR A 361 -23.57 10.66 10.18
CA TYR A 361 -22.97 9.90 11.29
C TYR A 361 -23.48 10.39 12.64
N VAL A 362 -23.63 11.70 12.84
CA VAL A 362 -24.19 12.26 14.09
C VAL A 362 -25.63 11.77 14.29
N SER A 363 -26.48 11.84 13.27
CA SER A 363 -27.86 11.33 13.34
C SER A 363 -27.92 9.82 13.58
N MET A 364 -27.01 9.04 13.00
CA MET A 364 -26.89 7.60 13.26
C MET A 364 -26.59 7.33 14.74
N PHE A 365 -25.64 8.06 15.33
CA PHE A 365 -25.35 7.93 16.76
C PHE A 365 -26.52 8.41 17.64
N GLU A 366 -27.30 9.43 17.21
CA GLU A 366 -28.50 9.88 17.92
C GLU A 366 -29.60 8.80 17.99
N GLU A 367 -29.90 8.18 16.85
CA GLU A 367 -30.89 7.11 16.75
C GLU A 367 -30.50 5.92 17.64
N GLN A 368 -29.24 5.50 17.54
CA GLN A 368 -28.72 4.37 18.29
C GLN A 368 -28.61 4.64 19.79
N SER A 369 -28.24 5.87 20.18
CA SER A 369 -28.23 6.30 21.59
C SER A 369 -29.64 6.31 22.20
N ARG A 370 -30.66 6.64 21.39
CA ARG A 370 -32.07 6.60 21.80
C ARG A 370 -32.55 5.16 22.03
N GLU A 371 -32.19 4.24 21.14
CA GLU A 371 -32.54 2.82 21.26
C GLU A 371 -31.87 2.15 22.47
N ALA A 372 -30.59 2.44 22.69
CA ALA A 372 -29.81 1.84 23.77
C ALA A 372 -29.97 2.56 25.13
N GLY A 373 -30.58 3.75 25.17
CA GLY A 373 -30.74 4.54 26.41
C GLY A 373 -29.43 5.07 26.99
N VAL A 374 -28.38 5.26 26.17
CA VAL A 374 -27.06 5.74 26.60
C VAL A 374 -26.63 6.96 25.78
N ALA A 375 -26.16 8.03 26.45
CA ALA A 375 -25.87 9.31 25.79
C ALA A 375 -24.43 9.45 25.26
N TRP A 376 -23.48 8.65 25.76
CA TRP A 376 -22.06 8.83 25.45
C TRP A 376 -21.69 8.65 23.96
N PRO A 377 -22.34 7.78 23.15
CA PRO A 377 -21.97 7.65 21.74
C PRO A 377 -22.26 8.93 20.95
N VAL A 378 -23.46 9.49 21.12
CA VAL A 378 -23.89 10.73 20.47
C VAL A 378 -23.12 11.95 20.98
N GLU A 379 -22.83 12.04 22.28
CA GLU A 379 -22.02 13.14 22.81
C GLU A 379 -20.62 13.15 22.20
N GLY A 380 -19.98 11.98 22.09
CA GLY A 380 -18.70 11.85 21.38
C GLY A 380 -18.81 12.23 19.90
N ALA A 381 -19.90 11.84 19.22
CA ALA A 381 -20.11 12.18 17.81
C ALA A 381 -20.23 13.69 17.57
N ARG A 382 -20.95 14.40 18.45
CA ARG A 382 -21.09 15.86 18.40
C ARG A 382 -19.74 16.55 18.65
N LEU A 383 -19.02 16.13 19.69
CA LEU A 383 -17.67 16.67 19.98
C LEU A 383 -16.70 16.47 18.81
N ALA A 384 -16.66 15.27 18.21
CA ALA A 384 -15.83 15.03 17.03
C ALA A 384 -16.24 15.95 15.86
N ALA A 385 -17.55 16.08 15.60
CA ALA A 385 -18.07 16.95 14.55
C ALA A 385 -17.76 18.44 14.78
N GLU A 386 -17.67 18.87 16.04
CA GLU A 386 -17.31 20.22 16.49
C GLU A 386 -15.79 20.47 16.51
N GLY A 387 -14.96 19.47 16.22
CA GLY A 387 -13.50 19.61 16.18
C GLY A 387 -12.80 19.33 17.51
N HIS A 388 -13.44 18.58 18.41
CA HIS A 388 -12.91 18.15 19.71
C HIS A 388 -12.62 16.64 19.72
N PRO A 389 -11.65 16.15 18.90
CA PRO A 389 -11.43 14.72 18.76
C PRO A 389 -10.89 14.06 20.03
N ALA A 390 -10.09 14.74 20.85
CA ALA A 390 -9.54 14.16 22.08
C ALA A 390 -10.66 13.82 23.10
N GLU A 391 -11.61 14.73 23.27
CA GLU A 391 -12.77 14.57 24.13
C GLU A 391 -13.71 13.47 23.60
N ALA A 392 -13.94 13.44 22.28
CA ALA A 392 -14.71 12.39 21.62
C ALA A 392 -14.08 11.01 21.81
N LEU A 393 -12.78 10.85 21.57
CA LEU A 393 -12.05 9.60 21.76
C LEU A 393 -12.15 9.11 23.20
N ARG A 394 -12.01 10.01 24.18
CA ARG A 394 -12.20 9.68 25.60
C ARG A 394 -13.62 9.18 25.87
N LEU A 395 -14.65 9.83 25.32
CA LEU A 395 -16.05 9.40 25.44
C LEU A 395 -16.37 8.11 24.70
N TRP A 396 -15.61 7.72 23.69
CA TRP A 396 -15.75 6.41 23.05
C TRP A 396 -14.90 5.32 23.71
N GLY A 397 -14.23 5.64 24.82
CA GLY A 397 -13.52 4.65 25.63
C GLY A 397 -12.09 4.38 25.20
N VAL A 398 -11.50 5.23 24.36
CA VAL A 398 -10.06 5.14 24.06
C VAL A 398 -9.24 5.48 25.30
N GLU A 399 -8.25 4.66 25.61
CA GLU A 399 -7.38 4.83 26.78
C GLU A 399 -6.67 6.19 26.77
N LYS A 400 -6.65 6.88 27.92
CA LYS A 400 -6.05 8.22 28.08
C LYS A 400 -4.60 8.30 27.56
N ALA A 401 -3.80 7.25 27.78
CA ALA A 401 -2.41 7.18 27.35
C ALA A 401 -2.25 7.16 25.81
N ARG A 402 -3.28 6.73 25.07
CA ARG A 402 -3.27 6.65 23.60
C ARG A 402 -3.79 7.91 22.93
N ILE A 403 -4.60 8.72 23.61
CA ILE A 403 -5.23 9.93 23.02
C ILE A 403 -4.18 10.96 22.60
N GLY A 404 -3.19 11.25 23.44
CA GLY A 404 -2.12 12.21 23.12
C GLY A 404 -1.42 11.90 21.78
N PRO A 405 -0.85 10.69 21.62
CA PRO A 405 -0.25 10.27 20.36
C PRO A 405 -1.18 10.30 19.14
N LEU A 406 -2.47 10.00 19.30
CA LEU A 406 -3.45 10.07 18.20
C LEU A 406 -3.69 11.52 17.74
N CYS A 407 -3.77 12.45 18.69
CA CYS A 407 -4.01 13.87 18.44
C CYS A 407 -2.75 14.66 18.07
N ASP A 408 -1.56 14.07 18.23
CA ASP A 408 -0.28 14.71 17.91
C ASP A 408 -0.13 14.92 16.38
N PRO A 409 -0.18 16.16 15.88
CA PRO A 409 -0.14 16.42 14.44
C PRO A 409 1.19 16.02 13.79
N ALA A 410 2.27 15.89 14.57
CA ALA A 410 3.56 15.46 14.05
C ALA A 410 3.62 13.94 13.80
N LYS A 411 2.62 13.17 14.24
CA LYS A 411 2.61 11.71 14.12
C LYS A 411 1.71 11.25 12.98
N PRO A 412 2.17 10.32 12.11
CA PRO A 412 1.28 9.66 11.17
C PRO A 412 0.17 8.91 11.90
N LEU A 413 -1.03 8.90 11.32
CA LEU A 413 -2.17 8.15 11.82
C LEU A 413 -2.86 7.44 10.66
N THR A 414 -2.85 6.11 10.68
CA THR A 414 -3.65 5.31 9.74
C THR A 414 -5.08 5.18 10.23
N PHE A 415 -6.02 5.06 9.29
CA PHE A 415 -7.43 4.84 9.60
C PHE A 415 -7.62 3.53 10.36
N HIS A 416 -6.92 2.45 9.97
CA HIS A 416 -7.01 1.16 10.64
C HIS A 416 -6.61 1.25 12.12
N SER A 417 -5.51 1.95 12.43
CA SER A 417 -5.08 2.15 13.83
C SER A 417 -6.13 2.89 14.65
N LEU A 418 -6.73 3.94 14.10
CA LEU A 418 -7.82 4.67 14.73
C LEU A 418 -9.06 3.77 14.93
N TYR A 419 -9.45 3.03 13.90
CA TYR A 419 -10.56 2.08 13.92
C TYR A 419 -10.38 1.00 15.01
N VAL A 420 -9.21 0.38 15.12
CA VAL A 420 -8.93 -0.69 16.10
C VAL A 420 -9.12 -0.16 17.53
N LEU A 421 -8.59 1.03 17.82
CA LEU A 421 -8.70 1.64 19.15
C LEU A 421 -10.14 2.04 19.48
N LEU A 422 -10.86 2.60 18.51
CA LEU A 422 -12.28 2.92 18.66
C LEU A 422 -13.11 1.66 18.88
N ARG A 423 -12.88 0.61 18.08
CA ARG A 423 -13.55 -0.68 18.22
C ARG A 423 -13.37 -1.25 19.63
N ALA A 424 -12.14 -1.28 20.12
CA ALA A 424 -11.83 -1.71 21.48
C ALA A 424 -12.55 -0.85 22.54
N GLY A 425 -12.56 0.48 22.35
CA GLY A 425 -13.29 1.41 23.22
C GLY A 425 -14.80 1.16 23.25
N PHE A 426 -15.47 1.06 22.10
CA PHE A 426 -16.90 0.75 22.00
C PHE A 426 -17.23 -0.61 22.63
N THR A 427 -16.41 -1.65 22.38
CA THR A 427 -16.57 -2.96 23.03
C THR A 427 -16.44 -2.88 24.55
N ALA A 428 -15.42 -2.18 25.07
CA ALA A 428 -15.21 -2.00 26.51
C ALA A 428 -16.36 -1.22 27.19
N ARG A 429 -17.07 -0.39 26.42
CA ARG A 429 -18.28 0.32 26.87
C ARG A 429 -19.59 -0.46 26.69
N GLY A 430 -19.50 -1.73 26.28
CA GLY A 430 -20.66 -2.62 26.21
C GLY A 430 -21.55 -2.42 24.97
N SER A 431 -21.03 -1.83 23.88
CA SER A 431 -21.77 -1.82 22.61
C SER A 431 -22.01 -3.25 22.10
N ALA A 432 -23.18 -3.47 21.48
CA ALA A 432 -23.55 -4.77 20.95
C ALA A 432 -22.56 -5.24 19.86
N PRO A 433 -22.17 -6.54 19.84
CA PRO A 433 -21.17 -7.05 18.90
C PRO A 433 -21.46 -6.72 17.43
N ASP A 434 -22.73 -6.78 17.01
CA ASP A 434 -23.16 -6.54 15.64
C ASP A 434 -23.07 -5.06 15.21
N SER A 435 -23.13 -4.13 16.17
CA SER A 435 -23.09 -2.68 15.91
C SER A 435 -21.71 -2.07 16.06
N VAL A 436 -20.83 -2.71 16.84
CA VAL A 436 -19.48 -2.20 17.18
C VAL A 436 -18.67 -1.83 15.94
N MET A 437 -18.73 -2.65 14.89
CA MET A 437 -17.98 -2.37 13.66
C MET A 437 -18.48 -1.10 12.96
N ALA A 438 -19.79 -0.93 12.82
CA ALA A 438 -20.38 0.25 12.21
C ALA A 438 -20.05 1.52 13.03
N TYR A 439 -20.17 1.45 14.36
CA TYR A 439 -19.83 2.57 15.24
C TYR A 439 -18.35 2.95 15.12
N ALA A 440 -17.44 1.98 15.16
CA ALA A 440 -16.01 2.25 15.06
C ALA A 440 -15.63 2.90 13.72
N VAL A 441 -16.20 2.41 12.61
CA VAL A 441 -15.98 3.00 11.28
C VAL A 441 -16.53 4.43 11.22
N SER A 442 -17.76 4.66 11.67
CA SER A 442 -18.37 5.99 11.67
C SER A 442 -17.66 6.98 12.59
N ALA A 443 -17.25 6.54 13.78
CA ALA A 443 -16.46 7.35 14.70
C ALA A 443 -15.08 7.69 14.13
N ALA A 444 -14.42 6.74 13.45
CA ALA A 444 -13.15 6.98 12.79
C ALA A 444 -13.28 8.00 11.64
N MET A 445 -14.37 7.93 10.87
CA MET A 445 -14.67 8.91 9.83
C MET A 445 -14.96 10.31 10.42
N LEU A 446 -15.73 10.39 11.50
CA LEU A 446 -16.04 11.64 12.19
C LEU A 446 -14.81 12.29 12.82
N ALA A 447 -14.00 11.53 13.56
CA ALA A 447 -12.80 12.04 14.21
C ALA A 447 -11.64 12.24 13.24
N GLY A 448 -11.62 11.53 12.10
CA GLY A 448 -10.54 11.61 11.13
C GLY A 448 -10.37 13.01 10.52
N GLU A 449 -11.47 13.70 10.21
CA GLU A 449 -11.43 15.05 9.64
C GLU A 449 -10.74 16.09 10.57
N PRO A 450 -11.12 16.25 11.85
CA PRO A 450 -10.39 17.15 12.73
C PRO A 450 -8.97 16.68 13.03
N LEU A 451 -8.73 15.37 13.12
CA LEU A 451 -7.38 14.81 13.34
C LEU A 451 -6.43 15.04 12.15
N SER A 452 -6.95 15.24 10.94
CA SER A 452 -6.13 15.55 9.76
C SER A 452 -5.77 17.05 9.65
N ARG A 453 -6.53 17.94 10.30
CA ARG A 453 -6.37 19.40 10.23
C ARG A 453 -5.47 20.01 11.30
N THR A 454 -5.04 19.26 12.32
CA THR A 454 -4.32 19.82 13.47
C THR A 454 -2.84 20.16 13.21
N GLY A 455 -2.38 20.20 11.96
CA GLY A 455 -1.01 20.51 11.55
C GLY A 455 -0.81 21.94 11.07
#